data_AF-A0A4Y2BFM1-F1
#
_entry.id   AF-A0A4Y2BFM1-F1
#
_cell.length_a   1.000
_cell.length_b   1.000
_cell.length_c   1.000
_cell.angle_alpha   90.00
_cell.angle_beta   90.00
_cell.angle_gamma   90.00
#
_symmetry.space_group_name_H-M   'P 1'
#
loop_
_entity.id
_entity.type
_entity.pdbx_description
1 polymer ?
#
loop_
_entity_poly.entity_id
_entity_poly.type
_entity_poly.pdbx_seq_one_letter_code
_entity_poly.pdbx_strand_id
1 'polypeptide(L)'
;MSNLCPSFRDRSILFADYKVPGTPSPDGTCNFTYLSSSTKRGDFNSPRHPANYPSNTTCVYNFNGEPGTQIKIVFNYFRTKTQELATTGYK
;
A
#
# COMPACT_ATOMS: atom_id res chain seq x y z
N MET A 1 39.83 12.01 -7.33
CA MET A 1 39.32 11.98 -5.95
C MET A 1 37.88 12.49 -6.00
N SER A 2 36.94 11.56 -5.81
CA SER A 2 35.49 11.72 -5.58
C SER A 2 34.78 12.95 -6.16
N ASN A 3 34.20 12.79 -7.37
CA ASN A 3 33.06 13.61 -7.75
C ASN A 3 31.83 13.10 -6.98
N LEU A 4 31.37 13.91 -6.03
CA LEU A 4 30.06 13.78 -5.40
C LEU A 4 28.98 13.82 -6.49
N CYS A 5 28.23 12.73 -6.66
CA CYS A 5 27.01 12.77 -7.44
C CYS A 5 26.02 13.71 -6.74
N PRO A 6 25.42 14.67 -7.46
CA PRO A 6 24.46 15.60 -6.88
C PRO A 6 23.22 14.83 -6.44
N SER A 7 22.87 15.01 -5.16
CA SER A 7 21.63 14.61 -4.49
C SER A 7 20.57 13.95 -5.40
N PHE A 8 20.64 12.63 -5.52
CA PHE A 8 19.55 11.83 -6.06
C PHE A 8 18.48 11.78 -4.96
N ARG A 9 17.36 12.50 -5.14
CA ARG A 9 16.19 12.34 -4.28
C ARG A 9 15.65 10.93 -4.48
N ASP A 10 16.10 10.05 -3.61
CA ASP A 10 15.76 8.64 -3.60
C ASP A 10 14.26 8.51 -3.29
N ARG A 11 13.44 8.34 -4.34
CA ARG A 11 12.00 8.06 -4.20
C ARG A 11 11.75 6.63 -3.66
N SER A 12 12.81 5.82 -3.60
CA SER A 12 12.80 4.40 -3.17
C SER A 12 12.65 4.21 -1.67
N ILE A 13 13.01 5.21 -0.85
CA ILE A 13 13.01 5.10 0.63
C ILE A 13 11.62 5.25 1.26
N LEU A 14 10.57 5.64 0.53
CA LEU A 14 9.23 5.78 1.12
C LEU A 14 8.53 4.42 1.35
N PHE A 15 8.87 3.38 0.58
CA PHE A 15 8.18 2.09 0.59
C PHE A 15 8.70 1.12 1.63
N ALA A 16 9.99 1.18 1.95
CA ALA A 16 10.59 0.37 3.00
C ALA A 16 9.96 0.65 4.39
N ASP A 17 9.47 1.88 4.60
CA ASP A 17 8.82 2.29 5.85
C ASP A 17 7.36 1.81 5.97
N TYR A 18 6.72 1.40 4.87
CA TYR A 18 5.31 1.02 4.88
C TYR A 18 5.06 -0.35 5.48
N LYS A 19 6.11 -1.18 5.63
CA LYS A 19 6.06 -2.50 6.26
C LYS A 19 4.88 -3.36 5.78
N VAL A 20 4.48 -3.19 4.52
CA VAL A 20 3.42 -4.00 3.91
C VAL A 20 4.03 -5.35 3.53
N PRO A 21 3.44 -6.49 3.94
CA PRO A 21 4.04 -7.81 3.72
C PRO A 21 4.13 -8.28 2.24
N GLY A 22 3.45 -7.62 1.31
CA GLY A 22 3.46 -7.99 -0.11
C GLY A 22 4.72 -7.54 -0.86
N THR A 23 4.95 -8.12 -2.04
CA THR A 23 6.11 -7.75 -2.88
C THR A 23 5.89 -6.37 -3.50
N PRO A 24 6.76 -5.38 -3.23
CA PRO A 24 6.59 -4.03 -3.77
C PRO A 24 6.90 -3.96 -5.26
N SER A 25 6.23 -3.05 -5.96
CA SER A 25 6.49 -2.74 -7.36
C SER A 25 7.85 -2.03 -7.53
N PRO A 26 8.63 -2.35 -8.58
CA PRO A 26 9.95 -1.76 -8.81
C PRO A 26 9.91 -0.28 -9.22
N ASP A 27 8.74 0.22 -9.64
CA ASP A 27 8.54 1.62 -10.06
C ASP A 27 8.47 2.60 -8.87
N GLY A 28 8.51 2.10 -7.63
CA GLY A 28 8.33 2.93 -6.45
C GLY A 28 6.94 3.56 -6.40
N THR A 29 5.91 2.83 -6.86
CA THR A 29 4.51 3.13 -6.55
C THR A 29 4.02 2.29 -5.38
N CYS A 30 2.94 2.73 -4.73
CA CYS A 30 2.31 1.94 -3.67
C CYS A 30 1.53 0.78 -4.29
N ASN A 31 2.24 -0.23 -4.75
CA ASN A 31 1.67 -1.38 -5.44
C ASN A 31 2.35 -2.64 -4.91
N PHE A 32 1.55 -3.55 -4.37
CA PHE A 32 2.02 -4.77 -3.72
C PHE A 32 1.38 -6.00 -4.36
N THR A 33 2.20 -7.02 -4.63
CA THR A 33 1.75 -8.28 -5.22
C THR A 33 1.82 -9.42 -4.21
N TYR A 34 0.77 -10.23 -4.17
CA TYR A 34 0.64 -11.43 -3.36
C TYR A 34 0.38 -12.62 -4.28
N LEU A 35 1.32 -13.58 -4.29
CA LEU A 35 1.23 -14.77 -5.13
C LEU A 35 0.91 -15.99 -4.27
N SER A 36 -0.18 -16.68 -4.59
CA SER A 36 -0.56 -17.93 -3.92
C SER A 36 0.43 -19.07 -4.13
N SER A 37 1.23 -19.03 -5.20
CA SER A 37 2.36 -19.94 -5.43
C SER A 37 3.50 -19.75 -4.44
N SER A 38 3.66 -18.55 -3.86
CA SER A 38 4.64 -18.28 -2.81
C SER A 38 4.06 -18.50 -1.41
N THR A 39 2.88 -17.95 -1.14
CA THR A 39 2.15 -18.17 0.12
C THR A 39 0.65 -18.13 -0.08
N LYS A 40 -0.07 -19.11 0.49
CA LYS A 40 -1.53 -19.23 0.38
C LYS A 40 -2.30 -18.42 1.43
N ARG A 41 -1.62 -17.90 2.45
CA ARG A 41 -2.20 -17.10 3.55
C ARG A 41 -1.22 -16.02 3.99
N GLY A 42 -1.74 -14.91 4.45
CA GLY A 42 -0.95 -13.82 4.98
C GLY A 42 -1.82 -12.61 5.28
N ASP A 43 -1.16 -11.55 5.74
CA ASP A 43 -1.80 -10.30 6.11
C ASP A 43 -1.47 -9.21 5.09
N PHE A 44 -2.35 -8.20 5.06
CA PHE A 44 -2.11 -6.94 4.35
C PHE A 44 -2.59 -5.79 5.24
N ASN A 45 -1.95 -4.64 5.08
CA ASN A 45 -2.24 -3.46 5.88
C ASN A 45 -2.07 -2.19 5.05
N SER A 46 -2.69 -1.11 5.51
CA SER A 46 -2.45 0.22 4.97
C SER A 46 -1.00 0.66 5.22
N PRO A 47 -0.43 1.52 4.36
CA PRO A 47 0.87 2.12 4.62
C PRO A 47 0.94 2.74 6.02
N ARG A 48 2.04 2.48 6.75
CA ARG A 48 2.29 2.95 8.13
C ARG A 48 1.40 2.35 9.22
N HIS A 49 0.58 1.34 8.94
CA HIS A 49 -0.19 0.65 9.97
C HIS A 49 0.74 0.22 11.14
N PRO A 50 0.34 0.43 12.42
CA PRO A 50 -0.98 0.84 12.91
C PRO A 50 -1.26 2.36 12.92
N ALA A 51 -0.32 3.19 12.48
CA ALA A 51 -0.55 4.64 12.36
C ALA A 51 -1.45 4.99 11.16
N ASN A 52 -1.89 6.24 11.10
CA ASN A 52 -2.69 6.75 9.99
C ASN A 52 -1.93 6.67 8.67
N TYR A 53 -2.63 6.24 7.62
CA TYR A 53 -2.11 6.31 6.25
C TYR A 53 -1.93 7.77 5.82
N PRO A 54 -0.94 8.07 4.96
CA PRO A 54 -0.75 9.43 4.46
C PRO A 54 -1.98 9.96 3.70
N SER A 55 -2.22 11.27 3.71
CA SER A 55 -3.31 11.84 2.89
C SER A 55 -2.97 11.74 1.40
N ASN A 56 -3.99 11.67 0.54
CA ASN A 56 -3.85 11.53 -0.92
C ASN A 56 -3.07 10.26 -1.33
N THR A 57 -3.19 9.20 -0.55
CA THR A 57 -2.55 7.91 -0.85
C THR A 57 -3.41 7.09 -1.80
N THR A 58 -2.82 6.64 -2.90
CA THR A 58 -3.39 5.58 -3.76
C THR A 58 -2.50 4.36 -3.64
N CYS A 59 -3.06 3.24 -3.18
CA CYS A 59 -2.35 1.98 -3.06
C CYS A 59 -3.11 0.86 -3.75
N VAL A 60 -2.37 -0.03 -4.41
CA VAL A 60 -2.90 -1.18 -5.16
C VAL A 60 -2.37 -2.46 -4.51
N TYR A 61 -3.27 -3.41 -4.27
CA TYR A 61 -2.93 -4.72 -3.73
C TYR A 61 -3.42 -5.77 -4.73
N ASN A 62 -2.48 -6.46 -5.40
CA ASN A 62 -2.77 -7.47 -6.41
C ASN A 62 -2.67 -8.86 -5.77
N PHE A 63 -3.81 -9.53 -5.64
CA PHE A 63 -3.88 -10.90 -5.12
C PHE A 63 -4.04 -11.88 -6.28
N ASN A 64 -3.05 -12.76 -6.48
CA ASN A 64 -3.03 -13.69 -7.61
C ASN A 64 -3.17 -15.14 -7.10
N GLY A 65 -4.34 -15.72 -7.34
CA GLY A 65 -4.67 -17.12 -7.07
C GLY A 65 -4.22 -18.06 -8.19
N GLU A 66 -3.78 -19.26 -7.85
CA GLU A 66 -3.59 -20.35 -8.80
C GLU A 66 -4.95 -20.83 -9.37
N PRO A 67 -4.98 -21.42 -10.58
CA PRO A 67 -6.21 -21.94 -11.16
C PRO A 67 -6.95 -22.91 -10.21
N GLY A 68 -8.28 -22.78 -10.14
CA GLY A 68 -9.11 -23.59 -9.24
C GLY A 68 -9.10 -23.16 -7.77
N THR A 69 -8.43 -22.05 -7.42
CA THR A 69 -8.46 -21.48 -6.07
C THR A 69 -9.38 -20.26 -5.97
N GLN A 70 -9.78 -19.93 -4.74
CA GLN A 70 -10.56 -18.73 -4.42
C GLN A 70 -9.78 -17.86 -3.44
N ILE A 71 -9.74 -16.55 -3.71
CA ILE A 71 -9.15 -15.56 -2.81
C ILE A 71 -10.22 -15.12 -1.82
N LYS A 72 -9.93 -15.23 -0.52
CA LYS A 72 -10.77 -14.72 0.56
C LYS A 72 -10.05 -13.59 1.28
N ILE A 73 -10.69 -12.41 1.31
CA ILE A 73 -10.17 -11.21 1.98
C ILE A 73 -11.01 -10.95 3.22
N VAL A 74 -10.35 -10.70 4.35
CA VAL A 74 -11.00 -10.35 5.62
C VAL A 74 -10.35 -9.08 6.16
N PHE A 75 -11.17 -8.10 6.52
CA PHE A 75 -10.71 -6.87 7.17
C PHE A 75 -10.92 -7.00 8.68
N ASN A 76 -9.83 -7.18 9.42
CA ASN A 76 -9.88 -7.20 10.89
C ASN A 76 -10.04 -5.79 11.47
N TYR A 77 -9.49 -4.78 10.78
CA TYR A 77 -9.61 -3.35 11.12
C TYR A 77 -9.81 -2.55 9.85
N PHE A 78 -10.79 -1.64 9.84
CA PHE A 78 -11.05 -0.77 8.70
C PHE A 78 -11.52 0.62 9.17
N ARG A 79 -10.72 1.64 8.86
CA ARG A 79 -11.04 3.04 9.16
C ARG A 79 -10.54 3.94 8.03
N THR A 80 -11.45 4.63 7.36
CA THR A 80 -11.14 5.63 6.34
C THR A 80 -11.66 7.01 6.78
N LYS A 81 -11.15 8.09 6.17
CA LYS A 81 -11.72 9.42 6.39
C LYS A 81 -13.13 9.42 5.80
N THR A 82 -14.12 9.79 6.60
CA THR A 82 -15.45 10.11 6.09
C THR A 82 -15.34 11.36 5.25
N GLN A 83 -15.79 11.32 4.00
CA GLN A 83 -16.10 12.55 3.29
C GLN A 83 -17.40 13.06 3.88
N GLU A 84 -17.31 14.04 4.77
CA GLU A 84 -18.45 14.89 5.07
C GLU A 84 -18.81 15.53 3.73
N LEU A 85 -19.94 15.13 3.14
CA LEU A 85 -20.57 15.95 2.12
C LEU A 85 -20.70 17.30 2.80
N ALA A 86 -19.94 18.30 2.33
CA ALA A 86 -20.09 19.64 2.83
C ALA A 86 -21.58 19.95 2.70
N THR A 87 -22.28 19.99 3.83
CA THR A 87 -23.56 20.67 3.94
C THR A 87 -23.21 22.12 3.64
N THR A 88 -23.10 22.44 2.35
CA THR A 88 -23.24 23.79 1.86
C THR A 88 -24.48 24.29 2.55
N GLY A 89 -24.30 25.23 3.46
CA GLY A 89 -25.41 25.85 4.16
C GLY A 89 -26.32 26.47 3.12
N TYR A 90 -27.37 25.75 2.74
CA TYR A 90 -28.59 26.36 2.25
C TYR A 90 -29.20 27.07 3.45
N LYS A 91 -28.73 28.29 3.70
CA LYS A 91 -29.52 29.36 4.28
C LYS A 91 -30.26 30.07 3.16
#